data_AF-A0A2V8RFN7-F1
#
_entry.id   AF-A0A2V8RFN7-F1
#
_cell.length_a   1.000
_cell.length_b   1.000
_cell.length_c   1.000
_cell.angle_alpha   90.00
_cell.angle_beta   90.00
_cell.angle_gamma   90.00
#
_symmetry.space_group_name_H-M   'P 1'
#
loop_
_entity.id
_entity.type
_entity.pdbx_description
1 polymer ?
#
loop_
_entity_poly.entity_id
_entity_poly.type
_entity_poly.pdbx_seq_one_letter_code
_entity_poly.pdbx_strand_id
1 'polypeptide(L)'
;MKISFLFILVFGLLAVLPATSQTVAYSLNNTPLFTVNMPDGWEFKSKPNPRNPATKRISGTASNGLVWFGVWVVKDVKTVDEAYKYVQTTARALITDAKETKPGTPGQVNGMKAKFSEHTGTMKMQDGKPQFFNAQVVLFETGSGKVGIAVCMADTDGMKAEKTNIDAFFKSIRPIK
;
A
#
# COMPACT_ATOMS: atom_id res chain seq x y z
N MET A 1 -41.71 -49.23 20.49
CA MET A 1 -40.62 -48.25 20.74
C MET A 1 -39.32 -48.82 20.21
N LYS A 2 -38.85 -48.35 19.04
CA LYS A 2 -37.49 -48.55 18.50
C LYS A 2 -37.26 -47.40 17.50
N ILE A 3 -36.52 -46.39 17.93
CA ILE A 3 -36.01 -45.29 17.10
C ILE A 3 -34.74 -45.80 16.42
N SER A 4 -34.56 -45.56 15.12
CA SER A 4 -33.25 -45.40 14.45
C SER A 4 -33.46 -45.32 12.93
N PHE A 5 -32.75 -44.53 12.13
CA PHE A 5 -31.97 -43.29 12.29
C PHE A 5 -31.77 -42.87 10.82
N LEU A 6 -32.22 -41.68 10.44
CA LEU A 6 -32.18 -41.18 9.07
C LEU A 6 -30.75 -40.68 8.77
N PHE A 7 -29.99 -41.39 7.96
CA PHE A 7 -28.70 -40.92 7.42
C PHE A 7 -28.96 -40.01 6.21
N ILE A 8 -29.16 -38.71 6.43
CA ILE A 8 -29.03 -37.71 5.36
C ILE A 8 -27.55 -37.33 5.29
N LEU A 9 -26.88 -37.83 4.25
CA LEU A 9 -25.50 -37.53 3.93
C LEU A 9 -25.44 -36.14 3.26
N VAL A 10 -25.29 -35.08 4.06
CA VAL A 10 -24.99 -33.74 3.53
C VAL A 10 -23.49 -33.65 3.31
N PHE A 11 -23.03 -33.97 2.10
CA PHE A 11 -21.69 -33.58 1.66
C PHE A 11 -21.66 -32.05 1.57
N GLY A 12 -21.05 -31.41 2.58
CA GLY A 12 -20.76 -29.99 2.56
C GLY A 12 -19.81 -29.67 1.42
N LEU A 13 -20.31 -28.97 0.40
CA LEU A 13 -19.45 -28.20 -0.50
C LEU A 13 -18.85 -27.06 0.34
N LEU A 14 -17.64 -27.27 0.84
CA LEU A 14 -16.73 -26.17 1.15
C LEU A 14 -16.28 -25.58 -0.19
N ALA A 15 -17.12 -24.70 -0.75
CA ALA A 15 -16.70 -23.80 -1.81
C ALA A 15 -15.68 -22.83 -1.18
N VAL A 16 -14.40 -23.16 -1.28
CA VAL A 16 -13.31 -22.19 -1.09
C VAL A 16 -13.44 -21.23 -2.26
N LEU A 17 -14.20 -20.15 -2.09
CA LEU A 17 -14.21 -19.04 -3.04
C LEU A 17 -12.76 -18.53 -3.14
N PRO A 18 -12.15 -18.49 -4.33
CA PRO A 18 -10.85 -17.88 -4.48
C PRO A 18 -10.97 -16.41 -4.05
N ALA A 19 -10.12 -15.98 -3.12
CA ALA A 19 -10.01 -14.57 -2.77
C ALA A 19 -9.67 -13.81 -4.06
N THR A 20 -10.53 -12.87 -4.47
CA THR A 20 -10.34 -12.11 -5.71
C THR A 20 -9.68 -10.79 -5.38
N SER A 21 -8.57 -10.47 -6.06
CA SER A 21 -7.87 -9.20 -5.89
C SER A 21 -8.83 -8.04 -6.09
N GLN A 22 -8.89 -7.10 -5.15
CA GLN A 22 -9.85 -6.00 -5.19
C GLN A 22 -9.23 -4.77 -5.87
N THR A 23 -9.83 -4.30 -6.96
CA THR A 23 -9.49 -2.99 -7.55
C THR A 23 -10.09 -1.87 -6.71
N VAL A 24 -9.25 -0.94 -6.26
CA VAL A 24 -9.63 0.20 -5.42
C VAL A 24 -9.31 1.50 -6.15
N ALA A 25 -10.30 2.37 -6.31
CA ALA A 25 -10.12 3.71 -6.85
C ALA A 25 -9.74 4.69 -5.73
N TYR A 26 -8.64 5.43 -5.93
CA TYR A 26 -8.33 6.59 -5.11
C TYR A 26 -9.02 7.82 -5.70
N SER A 27 -9.77 8.54 -4.86
CA SER A 27 -10.44 9.78 -5.24
C SER A 27 -10.07 10.92 -4.30
N LEU A 28 -9.93 12.12 -4.88
CA LEU A 28 -9.77 13.38 -4.15
C LEU A 28 -10.98 14.26 -4.46
N ASN A 29 -11.72 14.72 -3.43
CA ASN A 29 -12.93 15.53 -3.60
C ASN A 29 -13.94 14.92 -4.60
N ASN A 30 -14.17 13.61 -4.52
CA ASN A 30 -15.01 12.82 -5.43
C ASN A 30 -14.52 12.75 -6.89
N THR A 31 -13.33 13.25 -7.19
CA THR A 31 -12.66 13.04 -8.48
C THR A 31 -11.72 11.84 -8.40
N PRO A 32 -11.98 10.75 -9.13
CA PRO A 32 -11.07 9.61 -9.21
C PRO A 32 -9.76 10.00 -9.90
N LEU A 33 -8.62 9.54 -9.38
CA LEU A 33 -7.31 9.92 -9.91
C LEU A 33 -6.51 8.72 -10.44
N PHE A 34 -6.59 7.60 -9.75
CA PHE A 34 -5.92 6.35 -10.11
C PHE A 34 -6.61 5.16 -9.44
N THR A 35 -6.37 3.97 -9.96
CA THR A 35 -6.75 2.72 -9.32
C THR A 35 -5.51 1.95 -8.86
N VAL A 36 -5.68 1.08 -7.88
CA VAL A 36 -4.68 0.11 -7.44
C VAL A 36 -5.39 -1.22 -7.14
N ASN A 37 -4.75 -2.34 -7.43
CA ASN A 37 -5.26 -3.65 -7.03
C ASN A 37 -4.65 -4.02 -5.69
N MET A 38 -5.50 -4.34 -4.72
CA MET A 38 -5.07 -4.90 -3.45
C MET A 38 -4.83 -6.40 -3.62
N PRO A 39 -3.63 -6.89 -3.24
CA PRO A 39 -3.36 -8.33 -3.19
C PRO A 39 -4.36 -9.07 -2.29
N ASP A 40 -4.54 -10.36 -2.53
CA ASP A 40 -5.53 -11.17 -1.84
C ASP A 40 -5.26 -11.21 -0.33
N GLY A 41 -6.32 -11.02 0.45
CA GLY A 41 -6.27 -11.01 1.92
C GLY A 41 -5.63 -9.76 2.53
N TRP A 42 -5.19 -8.78 1.73
CA TRP A 42 -4.74 -7.50 2.27
C TRP A 42 -5.94 -6.68 2.75
N GLU A 43 -5.96 -6.37 4.05
CA GLU A 43 -7.01 -5.56 4.65
C GLU A 43 -6.64 -4.08 4.57
N PHE A 44 -7.58 -3.22 4.16
CA PHE A 44 -7.35 -1.78 4.10
C PHE A 44 -8.52 -0.95 4.60
N LYS A 45 -8.21 0.28 4.98
CA LYS A 45 -9.20 1.32 5.31
C LYS A 45 -8.85 2.60 4.56
N SER A 46 -9.88 3.29 4.09
CA SER A 46 -9.76 4.65 3.57
C SER A 46 -10.11 5.63 4.69
N LYS A 47 -9.13 6.40 5.16
CA LYS A 47 -9.28 7.39 6.25
C LYS A 47 -8.75 8.75 5.82
N PRO A 48 -9.18 9.87 6.44
CA PRO A 48 -8.53 11.16 6.23
C PRO A 48 -7.02 11.04 6.46
N ASN A 49 -6.22 11.66 5.59
CA ASN A 49 -4.78 11.63 5.73
C ASN A 49 -4.38 12.55 6.91
N PRO A 50 -3.73 12.05 7.98
CA PRO A 50 -3.39 12.86 9.14
C PRO A 50 -2.51 14.08 8.81
N ARG A 51 -1.76 14.03 7.71
CA ARG A 51 -0.87 15.12 7.26
C ARG A 51 -1.53 16.06 6.25
N ASN A 52 -2.64 15.64 5.66
CA ASN A 52 -3.46 16.48 4.80
C ASN A 52 -4.92 16.04 4.91
N PRO A 53 -5.69 16.56 5.89
CA PRO A 53 -7.07 16.12 6.11
C PRO A 53 -8.00 16.30 4.91
N ALA A 54 -7.64 17.18 3.95
CA ALA A 54 -8.35 17.34 2.69
C ALA A 54 -8.16 16.16 1.72
N THR A 55 -7.16 15.30 1.95
CA THR A 55 -6.95 14.07 1.19
C THR A 55 -7.25 12.84 2.05
N LYS A 56 -7.48 11.71 1.40
CA LYS A 56 -7.60 10.41 2.08
C LYS A 56 -6.27 9.67 2.00
N ARG A 57 -6.06 8.71 2.88
CA ARG A 57 -5.04 7.69 2.78
C ARG A 57 -5.74 6.34 2.79
N ILE A 58 -5.50 5.55 1.76
CA ILE A 58 -5.86 4.14 1.74
C ILE A 58 -4.66 3.41 2.33
N SER A 59 -4.82 2.77 3.48
CA SER A 59 -3.72 2.08 4.14
C SER A 59 -4.21 0.86 4.88
N GLY A 60 -3.32 -0.09 5.06
CA GLY A 60 -3.68 -1.42 5.51
C GLY A 60 -2.49 -2.26 5.89
N THR A 61 -2.76 -3.54 6.11
CA THR A 61 -1.74 -4.54 6.39
C THR A 61 -1.95 -5.74 5.48
N ALA A 62 -0.86 -6.38 5.07
CA ALA A 62 -0.90 -7.66 4.39
C ALA A 62 -1.57 -8.74 5.28
N SER A 63 -2.04 -9.81 4.64
CA SER A 63 -2.73 -10.92 5.33
C SER A 63 -1.89 -11.57 6.43
N ASN A 64 -0.57 -11.59 6.27
CA ASN A 64 0.38 -12.11 7.26
C ASN A 64 0.65 -11.15 8.44
N GLY A 65 0.11 -9.93 8.41
CA GLY A 65 0.32 -8.93 9.46
C GLY A 65 1.69 -8.22 9.42
N LEU A 66 2.61 -8.61 8.54
CA LEU A 66 4.00 -8.16 8.56
C LEU A 66 4.25 -6.90 7.74
N VAL A 67 3.47 -6.69 6.67
CA VAL A 67 3.65 -5.54 5.77
C VAL A 67 2.56 -4.54 5.99
N TRP A 68 2.93 -3.33 6.40
CA TRP A 68 2.06 -2.18 6.30
C TRP A 68 2.16 -1.57 4.90
N PHE A 69 1.06 -1.12 4.34
CA PHE A 69 1.05 -0.37 3.10
C PHE A 69 0.18 0.88 3.17
N GLY A 70 0.47 1.83 2.28
CA GLY A 70 -0.36 3.01 2.12
C GLY A 70 -0.23 3.61 0.73
N VAL A 71 -1.34 4.17 0.24
CA VAL A 71 -1.39 4.94 -0.99
C VAL A 71 -2.23 6.21 -0.81
N TRP A 72 -1.68 7.35 -1.25
CA TRP A 72 -2.33 8.66 -1.15
C TRP A 72 -1.77 9.67 -2.16
N VAL A 73 -2.39 10.85 -2.25
CA VAL A 73 -1.85 11.99 -3.00
C VAL A 73 -1.00 12.87 -2.10
N VAL A 74 0.20 13.20 -2.57
CA VAL A 74 1.14 14.08 -1.87
C VAL A 74 0.61 15.52 -1.92
N LYS A 75 0.72 16.22 -0.78
CA LYS A 75 0.20 17.58 -0.61
C LYS A 75 1.11 18.60 -1.32
N ASP A 76 0.51 19.57 -2.00
CA ASP A 76 1.14 20.79 -2.53
C ASP A 76 2.38 20.58 -3.43
N VAL A 77 2.40 19.49 -4.19
CA VAL A 77 3.45 19.19 -5.18
C VAL A 77 2.85 18.89 -6.55
N LYS A 78 3.57 19.24 -7.61
CA LYS A 78 3.14 19.04 -9.01
C LYS A 78 3.99 18.04 -9.77
N THR A 79 5.22 17.80 -9.32
CA THR A 79 6.15 16.88 -9.99
C THR A 79 6.67 15.79 -9.06
N VAL A 80 7.05 14.64 -9.61
CA VAL A 80 7.66 13.55 -8.82
C VAL A 80 8.94 13.97 -8.10
N ASP A 81 9.68 14.95 -8.63
CA ASP A 81 10.91 15.43 -8.01
C ASP A 81 10.64 16.31 -6.78
N GLU A 82 9.64 17.19 -6.85
CA GLU A 82 9.15 17.94 -5.69
C GLU A 82 8.61 17.00 -4.62
N ALA A 83 7.78 16.03 -5.03
CA ALA A 83 7.21 15.04 -4.12
C ALA A 83 8.30 14.21 -3.43
N TYR A 84 9.36 13.84 -4.16
CA TYR A 84 10.47 13.08 -3.61
C TYR A 84 11.24 13.86 -2.55
N LYS A 85 11.52 15.15 -2.78
CA LYS A 85 12.10 16.03 -1.76
C LYS A 85 11.21 16.12 -0.51
N TYR A 86 9.91 16.33 -0.71
CA TYR A 86 8.93 16.38 0.38
C TYR A 86 8.91 15.08 1.20
N VAL A 87 8.93 13.92 0.55
CA VAL A 87 8.93 12.61 1.21
C VAL A 87 10.22 12.40 2.00
N GLN A 88 11.38 12.76 1.44
CA GLN A 88 12.66 12.66 2.16
C GLN A 88 12.67 13.54 3.43
N THR A 89 12.20 14.79 3.33
CA THR A 89 12.07 15.68 4.49
C THR A 89 11.12 15.10 5.53
N THR A 90 9.98 14.58 5.09
CA THR A 90 8.97 13.99 5.98
C THR A 90 9.50 12.72 6.66
N ALA A 91 10.22 11.87 5.93
CA ALA A 91 10.80 10.65 6.47
C ALA A 91 11.81 10.97 7.58
N ARG A 92 12.74 11.91 7.33
CA ARG A 92 13.73 12.34 8.33
C ARG A 92 13.12 12.94 9.60
N ALA A 93 11.94 13.56 9.49
CA ALA A 93 11.25 14.15 10.63
C ALA A 93 10.47 13.12 11.47
N LEU A 94 10.09 11.98 10.90
CA LEU A 94 9.15 11.03 11.52
C LEU A 94 9.76 9.66 11.85
N ILE A 95 10.87 9.32 11.21
CA ILE A 95 11.50 8.01 11.28
C ILE A 95 12.90 8.21 11.87
N THR A 96 13.18 7.52 12.96
CA THR A 96 14.52 7.51 13.56
C THR A 96 15.47 6.78 12.62
N ASP A 97 16.68 7.33 12.43
CA ASP A 97 17.71 6.78 11.54
C ASP A 97 17.23 6.56 10.09
N ALA A 98 16.29 7.39 9.63
CA ALA A 98 15.81 7.36 8.25
C ALA A 98 16.95 7.45 7.25
N LYS A 99 17.15 6.40 6.46
CA LYS A 99 18.21 6.30 5.47
C LYS A 99 17.65 5.81 4.16
N GLU A 100 18.04 6.47 3.08
CA GLU A 100 17.80 5.97 1.74
C GLU A 100 18.84 4.90 1.42
N THR A 101 18.37 3.69 1.09
CA THR A 101 19.23 2.56 0.72
C THR A 101 19.34 2.41 -0.79
N LYS A 102 18.33 2.89 -1.53
CA LYS A 102 18.36 2.99 -2.99
C LYS A 102 17.80 4.34 -3.43
N PRO A 103 18.61 5.16 -4.13
CA PRO A 103 18.17 6.47 -4.56
C PRO A 103 17.03 6.40 -5.55
N GLY A 104 16.22 7.46 -5.56
CA GLY A 104 15.07 7.64 -6.42
C GLY A 104 15.42 7.52 -7.89
N THR A 105 15.16 6.35 -8.48
CA THR A 105 15.42 6.06 -9.88
C THR A 105 14.19 6.41 -10.71
N PRO A 106 14.31 7.25 -11.76
CA PRO A 106 13.21 7.54 -12.67
C PRO A 106 12.73 6.28 -13.40
N GLY A 107 11.44 6.23 -13.70
CA GLY A 107 10.85 5.15 -14.49
C GLY A 107 9.41 5.44 -14.83
N GLN A 108 8.65 4.38 -15.08
CA GLN A 108 7.22 4.47 -15.36
C GLN A 108 6.44 3.39 -14.63
N VAL A 109 5.20 3.70 -14.27
CA VAL A 109 4.20 2.73 -13.82
C VAL A 109 2.95 2.90 -14.68
N ASN A 110 2.63 1.90 -15.49
CA ASN A 110 1.48 1.93 -16.43
C ASN A 110 1.36 3.23 -17.24
N GLY A 111 2.49 3.70 -17.79
CA GLY A 111 2.57 4.92 -18.60
C GLY A 111 2.60 6.24 -17.82
N MET A 112 2.49 6.20 -16.49
CA MET A 112 2.70 7.37 -15.63
C MET A 112 4.18 7.53 -15.31
N LYS A 113 4.70 8.75 -15.41
CA LYS A 113 6.05 9.08 -14.96
C LYS A 113 6.17 8.78 -13.47
N ALA A 114 7.22 8.06 -13.09
CA ALA A 114 7.39 7.57 -11.73
C ALA A 114 8.83 7.70 -11.23
N LYS A 115 9.00 7.60 -9.91
CA LYS A 115 10.29 7.50 -9.23
C LYS A 115 10.21 6.42 -8.15
N PHE A 116 11.16 5.49 -8.17
CA PHE A 116 11.24 4.33 -7.29
C PHE A 116 12.40 4.50 -6.32
N SER A 117 12.16 4.31 -5.04
CA SER A 117 13.21 4.42 -4.01
C SER A 117 13.01 3.39 -2.91
N GLU A 118 14.10 3.06 -2.22
CA GLU A 118 14.09 2.16 -1.08
C GLU A 118 14.72 2.86 0.12
N HIS A 119 14.13 2.67 1.28
CA HIS A 119 14.50 3.33 2.52
C HIS A 119 14.54 2.34 3.66
N THR A 120 15.22 2.72 4.73
CA THR A 120 15.21 2.03 6.01
C THR A 120 15.03 3.03 7.14
N GLY A 121 14.57 2.55 8.29
CA GLY A 121 14.63 3.31 9.52
C GLY A 121 13.96 2.58 10.67
N THR A 122 13.82 3.27 11.79
CA THR A 122 13.23 2.75 13.02
C THR A 122 11.97 3.53 13.35
N MET A 123 10.86 2.81 13.54
CA MET A 123 9.58 3.39 13.96
C MET A 123 9.09 2.72 15.24
N LYS A 124 8.43 3.51 16.10
CA LYS A 124 7.76 2.98 17.28
C LYS A 124 6.45 2.32 16.84
N MET A 125 6.34 1.02 17.07
CA MET A 125 5.14 0.24 16.77
C MET A 125 4.01 0.58 17.76
N GLN A 126 2.80 0.08 17.51
CA GLN A 126 1.64 0.33 18.38
C GLN A 126 1.83 -0.20 19.81
N ASP A 127 2.62 -1.26 19.98
CA ASP A 127 3.01 -1.82 21.28
C ASP A 127 4.09 -0.98 22.00
N GLY A 128 4.54 0.10 21.38
CA GLY A 128 5.53 1.01 21.91
C GLY A 128 6.98 0.57 21.70
N LYS A 129 7.24 -0.57 21.06
CA LYS A 129 8.61 -1.01 20.80
C LYS A 129 9.16 -0.41 19.51
N PRO A 130 10.42 0.04 19.49
CA PRO A 130 11.06 0.43 18.24
C PRO A 130 11.27 -0.82 17.38
N GLN A 131 10.89 -0.74 16.11
CA GLN A 131 11.13 -1.77 15.12
C GLN A 131 11.83 -1.15 13.91
N PHE A 132 12.90 -1.83 13.47
CA PHE A 132 13.56 -1.51 12.21
C PHE A 132 12.70 -2.01 11.05
N PHE A 133 12.56 -1.18 10.01
CA PHE A 133 11.84 -1.53 8.81
C PHE A 133 12.62 -1.11 7.57
N ASN A 134 12.34 -1.82 6.49
CA ASN A 134 12.62 -1.46 5.12
C ASN A 134 11.34 -0.91 4.50
N ALA A 135 11.46 0.05 3.59
CA ALA A 135 10.34 0.63 2.87
C ALA A 135 10.65 0.68 1.38
N GLN A 136 9.68 0.26 0.56
CA GLN A 136 9.67 0.51 -0.87
C GLN A 136 8.66 1.62 -1.16
N VAL A 137 9.08 2.62 -1.94
CA VAL A 137 8.28 3.82 -2.24
C VAL A 137 8.22 4.04 -3.74
N VAL A 138 7.00 4.22 -4.25
CA VAL A 138 6.74 4.62 -5.65
C VAL A 138 6.00 5.95 -5.64
N LEU A 139 6.61 6.96 -6.25
CA LEU A 139 5.97 8.23 -6.57
C LEU A 139 5.57 8.23 -8.05
N PHE A 140 4.39 8.74 -8.38
CA PHE A 140 3.88 8.72 -9.75
C PHE A 140 3.00 9.92 -10.08
N GLU A 141 3.11 10.43 -11.30
CA GLU A 141 2.28 11.54 -11.81
C GLU A 141 0.94 10.99 -12.31
N THR A 142 -0.16 11.42 -11.68
CA THR A 142 -1.52 11.07 -12.09
C THR A 142 -1.94 11.87 -13.33
N GLY A 143 -2.96 11.40 -14.05
CA GLY A 143 -3.51 12.09 -15.23
C GLY A 143 -4.02 13.51 -14.95
N SER A 144 -4.34 13.83 -13.69
CA SER A 144 -4.82 15.14 -13.27
C SER A 144 -3.70 16.13 -12.87
N GLY A 145 -2.43 15.79 -13.10
CA GLY A 145 -1.29 16.62 -12.69
C GLY A 145 -1.03 16.67 -11.18
N LYS A 146 -1.54 15.69 -10.43
CA LYS A 146 -1.19 15.47 -9.01
C LYS A 146 -0.16 14.35 -8.90
N VAL A 147 0.56 14.30 -7.78
CA VAL A 147 1.52 13.21 -7.52
C VAL A 147 0.96 12.25 -6.47
N GLY A 148 0.84 10.99 -6.85
CA GLY A 148 0.54 9.89 -5.94
C GLY A 148 1.82 9.34 -5.30
N ILE A 149 1.66 8.78 -4.11
CA ILE A 149 2.68 7.97 -3.42
C ILE A 149 2.06 6.64 -3.01
N ALA A 150 2.77 5.56 -3.29
CA ALA A 150 2.50 4.24 -2.74
C ALA A 150 3.71 3.77 -1.93
N VAL A 151 3.47 3.19 -0.76
CA VAL A 151 4.51 2.73 0.16
C VAL A 151 4.14 1.35 0.69
N CYS A 152 5.13 0.45 0.76
CA CYS A 152 5.08 -0.77 1.57
C CYS A 152 6.24 -0.74 2.56
N MET A 153 5.97 -1.08 3.83
CA MET A 153 6.96 -1.09 4.91
C MET A 153 6.85 -2.37 5.73
N ALA A 154 7.99 -3.01 6.01
CA ALA A 154 8.10 -4.18 6.87
C ALA A 154 9.55 -4.39 7.31
N ASP A 155 9.79 -5.27 8.27
CA ASP A 155 11.14 -5.80 8.47
C ASP A 155 11.61 -6.64 7.26
N THR A 156 12.86 -7.09 7.29
CA THR A 156 13.46 -7.85 6.18
C THR A 156 12.69 -9.12 5.85
N ASP A 157 12.16 -9.82 6.85
CA ASP A 157 11.43 -11.07 6.66
C ASP A 157 10.05 -10.81 6.05
N GLY A 158 9.34 -9.78 6.51
CA GLY A 158 8.08 -9.34 5.92
C GLY A 158 8.25 -8.88 4.47
N MET A 159 9.30 -8.10 4.16
CA MET A 159 9.60 -7.70 2.78
C MET A 159 9.88 -8.89 1.87
N LYS A 160 10.56 -9.93 2.39
CA LYS A 160 10.86 -11.15 1.65
C LYS A 160 9.61 -12.01 1.46
N ALA A 161 8.82 -12.21 2.51
CA ALA A 161 7.62 -13.02 2.49
C ALA A 161 6.57 -12.49 1.50
N GLU A 162 6.39 -11.16 1.45
CA GLU A 162 5.38 -10.52 0.61
C GLU A 162 5.95 -9.94 -0.69
N LYS A 163 7.19 -10.27 -1.07
CA LYS A 163 7.87 -9.62 -2.20
C LYS A 163 7.02 -9.59 -3.47
N THR A 164 6.43 -10.73 -3.85
CA THR A 164 5.59 -10.84 -5.05
C THR A 164 4.33 -9.98 -4.96
N ASN A 165 3.70 -9.94 -3.79
CA ASN A 165 2.48 -9.15 -3.55
C ASN A 165 2.79 -7.65 -3.54
N ILE A 166 3.90 -7.23 -2.94
CA ILE A 166 4.40 -5.85 -2.97
C ILE A 166 4.68 -5.41 -4.41
N ASP A 167 5.39 -6.24 -5.18
CA ASP A 167 5.71 -5.96 -6.58
C ASP A 167 4.42 -5.86 -7.43
N ALA A 168 3.44 -6.76 -7.18
CA ALA A 168 2.14 -6.74 -7.86
C ALA A 168 1.32 -5.50 -7.49
N PHE A 169 1.30 -5.12 -6.21
CA PHE A 169 0.63 -3.92 -5.72
C PHE A 169 1.15 -2.67 -6.44
N PHE A 170 2.46 -2.46 -6.50
CA PHE A 170 3.02 -1.31 -7.21
C PHE A 170 2.75 -1.34 -8.72
N LYS A 171 2.88 -2.51 -9.37
CA LYS A 171 2.60 -2.65 -10.81
C LYS A 171 1.13 -2.47 -11.16
N SER A 172 0.22 -2.59 -10.20
CA SER A 172 -1.22 -2.46 -10.42
C SER A 172 -1.71 -1.00 -10.51
N ILE A 173 -0.88 -0.03 -10.15
CA ILE A 173 -1.26 1.39 -10.10
C ILE A 173 -1.54 1.90 -11.51
N ARG A 174 -2.80 2.23 -11.83
CA ARG A 174 -3.22 2.67 -13.17
C ARG A 174 -3.82 4.07 -13.13
N PRO A 175 -3.55 4.92 -14.14
CA PRO A 175 -4.19 6.24 -14.22
C PRO A 175 -5.69 6.09 -14.48
N ILE A 176 -6.47 7.00 -13.91
CA ILE A 176 -7.82 7.31 -14.41
C ILE A 176 -7.67 8.60 -15.21
N LYS A 177 -8.09 8.57 -16.47
CA LYS A 177 -8.05 9.73 -17.38
C LYS A 177 -9.30 10.57 -17.21
#